data_AF-A0A6V7KU38-F1
#
_entry.id   AF-A0A6V7KU38-F1
#
_cell.length_a   1.000
_cell.length_b   1.000
_cell.length_c   1.000
_cell.angle_alpha   90.00
_cell.angle_beta   90.00
_cell.angle_gamma   90.00
#
_symmetry.space_group_name_H-M   'P 1'
#
loop_
_entity.id
_entity.type
_entity.pdbx_description
1 polymer ?
#
loop_
_entity_poly.entity_id
_entity_poly.type
_entity_poly.pdbx_seq_one_letter_code
_entity_poly.pdbx_strand_id
1 'polypeptide(L)' 'QNMLFVGVFGPKGPCDEVYVKHAGRNTYNVSYLVRERGEYLVIVKWGEDQIPGSPFKVDV' A
#
# COMPACT_ATOMS: atom_id res chain seq x y z
N GLN A 1 2.98 -12.69 -15.87
CA GLN A 1 1.95 -11.81 -15.29
C GLN A 1 2.52 -11.35 -13.95
N ASN A 2 2.84 -10.06 -13.80
CA ASN A 2 3.49 -9.58 -12.58
C ASN A 2 2.46 -9.49 -11.44
N MET A 3 2.97 -9.33 -10.22
CA MET A 3 2.16 -9.24 -9.01
C MET A 3 2.19 -7.82 -8.46
N LEU A 4 1.05 -7.35 -7.93
CA LEU A 4 1.01 -6.10 -7.19
C LEU A 4 1.50 -6.35 -5.76
N PHE A 5 2.52 -5.62 -5.34
CA PHE A 5 2.98 -5.61 -3.96
C PHE A 5 2.58 -4.31 -3.30
N VAL A 6 2.03 -4.40 -2.09
CA VAL A 6 1.62 -3.25 -1.28
C VAL A 6 2.19 -3.41 0.11
N GLY A 7 2.89 -2.40 0.58
CA GLY A 7 3.31 -2.26 1.98
C GLY A 7 2.81 -0.93 2.53
N VAL A 8 2.45 -0.91 3.81
CA VAL A 8 2.10 0.31 4.52
C VAL A 8 3.02 0.41 5.73
N PHE A 9 3.73 1.52 5.85
CA PHE A 9 4.69 1.77 6.94
C PHE A 9 4.26 3.02 7.70
N GLY A 10 4.02 2.88 9.00
CA GLY A 10 3.61 3.95 9.89
C GLY A 10 4.69 4.36 10.88
N PRO A 11 4.37 5.25 11.83
CA PRO A 11 5.32 5.81 12.78
C PRO A 11 5.93 4.77 13.73
N LYS A 12 5.24 3.64 13.95
CA LYS A 12 5.71 2.55 14.81
C LYS A 12 6.24 1.33 14.04
N GLY A 13 6.27 1.37 12.71
CA GLY A 13 6.69 0.25 11.86
C GLY A 13 5.65 -0.14 10.80
N PRO A 14 5.80 -1.32 10.17
CA PRO A 14 4.86 -1.81 9.17
C PRO A 14 3.45 -2.00 9.74
N CYS A 15 2.44 -1.78 8.91
CA CYS A 15 1.05 -2.05 9.23
C CYS A 15 0.79 -3.56 9.19
N ASP A 16 0.12 -4.10 10.20
CA ASP A 16 -0.17 -5.54 10.30
C ASP A 16 -1.21 -6.00 9.26
N GLU A 17 -2.15 -5.12 8.91
CA GLU A 17 -3.32 -5.47 8.11
C GLU A 17 -3.39 -4.64 6.82
N VAL A 18 -3.04 -5.27 5.69
CA VAL A 18 -3.21 -4.73 4.34
C VAL A 18 -3.97 -5.74 3.48
N TYR A 19 -5.09 -5.30 2.92
CA TYR A 19 -5.97 -6.09 2.07
C TYR A 19 -5.87 -5.61 0.63
N VAL A 20 -5.58 -6.53 -0.29
CA VAL A 20 -5.52 -6.26 -1.74
C VAL A 20 -6.56 -7.12 -2.44
N LYS A 21 -7.47 -6.49 -3.17
CA LYS A 21 -8.51 -7.16 -3.96
C LYS A 21 -8.38 -6.77 -5.43
N HIS A 22 -8.16 -7.75 -6.30
CA HIS A 22 -8.22 -7.52 -7.75
C HIS A 22 -9.67 -7.27 -8.18
N ALA A 23 -9.90 -6.14 -8.85
CA ALA A 23 -11.22 -5.70 -9.34
C ALA A 23 -11.40 -5.95 -10.85
N GLY A 24 -10.43 -6.59 -11.51
CA GLY A 24 -10.43 -6.83 -12.95
C GLY A 24 -9.80 -5.69 -13.75
N ARG A 25 -9.45 -5.95 -15.02
CA ARG A 25 -8.87 -4.97 -15.96
C ARG A 25 -7.68 -4.20 -15.36
N ASN A 26 -6.75 -4.90 -14.71
CA ASN A 26 -5.57 -4.35 -14.02
C ASN A 26 -5.90 -3.31 -12.93
N THR A 27 -7.13 -3.33 -12.41
CA THR A 27 -7.55 -2.47 -11.30
C THR A 27 -7.50 -3.26 -10.00
N TYR A 28 -6.97 -2.64 -8.95
CA TYR A 28 -6.83 -3.24 -7.63
C TYR A 28 -7.36 -2.28 -6.57
N ASN A 29 -8.18 -2.80 -5.67
CA ASN A 29 -8.62 -2.09 -4.48
C ASN A 29 -7.69 -2.47 -3.33
N VAL A 30 -7.08 -1.47 -2.72
CA VAL A 30 -6.18 -1.63 -1.58
C VAL A 30 -6.84 -0.98 -0.37
N SER A 31 -6.87 -1.68 0.75
CA SER A 31 -7.40 -1.16 2.02
C SER A 31 -6.47 -1.58 3.15
N TYR A 32 -6.25 -0.71 4.12
CA TYR A 32 -5.39 -0.98 5.27
C TYR A 32 -6.05 -0.45 6.54
N LEU A 33 -5.77 -1.10 7.67
CA LEU A 33 -6.31 -0.70 8.98
C LEU A 33 -5.18 -0.17 9.86
N VAL A 34 -5.25 1.11 10.22
CA VAL A 34 -4.31 1.75 11.13
C VAL A 34 -4.97 2.08 12.46
N ARG A 35 -4.24 1.89 13.56
CA ARG A 35 -4.74 2.11 14.94
C ARG A 35 -4.18 3.37 15.59
N GLU A 36 -3.11 3.92 15.02
CA GLU A 36 -2.37 5.05 15.57
C GLU A 36 -2.48 6.22 14.61
N ARG A 37 -2.40 7.44 15.14
CA ARG A 37 -2.34 8.65 14.33
C ARG A 37 -0.93 8.94 13.86
N GLY A 38 -0.82 9.63 12.73
CA GLY A 38 0.42 10.17 12.20
C GLY A 38 0.63 9.91 10.71
N GLU A 39 1.86 10.16 10.25
CA GLU A 39 2.24 9.99 8.85
C GLU A 39 2.50 8.51 8.52
N TYR A 40 1.86 8.03 7.46
CA TYR A 40 2.01 6.72 6.87
C TYR A 40 2.53 6.81 5.45
N LEU A 41 3.38 5.84 5.07
CA LEU A 41 3.88 5.64 3.73
C LEU A 41 3.23 4.39 3.13
N VAL A 42 2.45 4.58 2.06
CA VAL A 42 1.89 3.49 1.26
C VAL A 42 2.82 3.25 0.07
N ILE A 43 3.46 2.09 0.02
CA ILE A 43 4.43 1.70 -1.01
C ILE A 43 3.74 0.70 -1.93
N VAL A 44 3.76 0.97 -3.23
CA VAL A 44 3.13 0.11 -4.25
C VAL A 44 4.12 -0.21 -5.36
N LYS A 45 4.26 -1.50 -5.69
CA LYS A 45 5.11 -2.01 -6.77
C LYS A 45 4.35 -2.96 -7.70
N TRP A 46 4.79 -3.05 -8.95
CA TRP A 46 4.33 -4.03 -9.93
C TRP A 46 5.49 -4.93 -10.36
N GLY A 47 5.56 -6.13 -9.80
CA GLY A 47 6.80 -6.91 -9.82
C GLY A 47 7.87 -6.23 -8.97
N GLU A 48 9.05 -6.01 -9.54
CA GLU A 48 10.17 -5.37 -8.84
C GLU A 48 10.15 -3.82 -8.93
N ASP A 49 9.34 -3.26 -9.84
CA ASP A 49 9.33 -1.84 -10.15
C ASP A 49 8.34 -1.05 -9.31
N GLN A 50 8.75 0.14 -8.86
CA GLN A 50 7.85 1.10 -8.21
C GLN A 50 6.87 1.68 -9.24
N ILE A 51 5.60 1.81 -8.85
CA ILE A 51 4.65 2.55 -9.69
C ILE A 51 4.90 4.05 -9.58
N PRO A 52 4.51 4.86 -10.59
CA PRO A 52 4.58 6.31 -10.48
C PRO A 52 3.83 6.84 -9.25
N GLY A 53 4.48 7.75 -8.52
CA GLY A 53 3.92 8.36 -7.30
C GLY A 53 4.11 7.55 -6.02
N SER A 54 4.50 6.28 -6.10
CA SER A 54 4.91 5.52 -4.92
C SER A 54 6.29 5.99 -4.41
N PRO A 55 6.48 6.17 -3.08
CA PRO A 55 5.49 5.98 -2.03
C PRO A 55 4.52 7.16 -1.86
N PHE A 56 3.28 6.86 -1.48
CA PHE A 56 2.25 7.85 -1.15
C PHE A 56 2.28 8.17 0.35
N LYS A 57 2.32 9.45 0.70
CA LYS A 57 2.20 9.93 2.09
C LYS A 57 0.72 10.12 2.45
N VAL A 58 0.32 9.61 3.61
CA VAL A 58 -1.03 9.73 4.16
C VAL A 58 -0.93 10.16 5.62
N ASP A 59 -1.67 11.17 6.02
CA ASP A 59 -1.76 11.60 7.43
C ASP A 59 -3.11 11.15 7.99
N VAL A 60 -3.11 10.45 9.13
CA VAL A 60 -4.28 9.81 9.77
C VAL A 60 -4.45 10.25 11.21
#